data_AF-A0A921ZWM8-F1
#
_entry.id   AF-A0A921ZWM8-F1
#
_cell.length_a   1.000
_cell.length_b   1.000
_cell.length_c   1.000
_cell.angle_alpha   90.00
_cell.angle_beta   90.00
_cell.angle_gamma   90.00
#
_symmetry.space_group_name_H-M   'P 1'
#
loop_
_entity.id
_entity.type
_entity.pdbx_description
1 polymer ?
#
loop_
_entity_poly.entity_id
_entity_poly.type
_entity_poly.pdbx_seq_one_letter_code
_entity_poly.pdbx_strand_id
1 'polypeptide(L)'
;MPIGRLEPYNLSNNNWDAYIRRVNQFIALNKIEDSLKVATLVTVVGAECYDLMCDLCAPSTPESNSYDQLVALVKEHLEPD
;
A
#
# COMPACT_ATOMS: atom_id res chain seq x y z
N MET A 1 -18.79 8.31 10.67
CA MET A 1 -17.91 7.27 11.23
C MET A 1 -17.24 6.62 10.04
N PRO A 2 -15.92 6.73 9.83
CA PRO A 2 -15.31 5.96 8.77
C PRO A 2 -15.34 4.48 9.21
N ILE A 3 -16.18 3.68 8.57
CA ILE A 3 -16.34 2.26 8.83
C ILE A 3 -15.41 1.51 7.87
N GLY A 4 -14.53 0.67 8.42
CA GLY A 4 -13.87 -0.38 7.65
C GLY A 4 -12.57 -0.81 8.30
N ARG A 5 -12.48 -2.07 8.71
CA ARG A 5 -11.19 -2.73 8.92
C ARG A 5 -10.72 -3.20 7.55
N LEU A 6 -9.60 -2.69 7.06
CA LEU A 6 -8.92 -3.28 5.92
C LEU A 6 -8.01 -4.38 6.45
N GLU A 7 -8.24 -5.61 6.03
CA GLU A 7 -7.29 -6.68 6.34
C GLU A 7 -5.95 -6.41 5.65
N PRO A 8 -4.82 -6.60 6.35
CA PRO A 8 -3.48 -6.45 5.79
C PRO A 8 -3.28 -7.20 4.48
N TYR A 9 -2.29 -6.77 3.69
CA TYR A 9 -1.88 -7.54 2.52
C TYR A 9 -1.31 -8.89 2.96
N ASN A 10 -1.76 -9.95 2.31
CA ASN A 10 -1.23 -11.29 2.50
C ASN A 10 -0.26 -11.58 1.35
N LEU A 11 1.04 -11.64 1.67
CA LEU A 11 2.11 -11.95 0.71
C LEU A 11 1.93 -13.31 0.03
N SER A 12 1.18 -14.24 0.63
CA SER A 12 0.87 -15.53 -0.01
C SER A 12 -0.20 -15.44 -1.10
N ASN A 13 -0.92 -14.32 -1.21
CA ASN A 13 -2.13 -14.22 -2.02
C ASN A 13 -1.91 -13.65 -3.44
N ASN A 14 -0.67 -13.37 -3.88
CA ASN A 14 -0.26 -12.93 -5.24
C ASN A 14 -1.32 -12.16 -6.05
N ASN A 15 -1.97 -11.19 -5.41
CA ASN A 15 -3.00 -10.38 -6.05
C ASN A 15 -2.94 -8.97 -5.49
N TRP A 16 -1.81 -8.32 -5.78
CA TRP A 16 -1.52 -6.98 -5.31
C TRP A 16 -2.56 -5.97 -5.84
N ASP A 17 -2.97 -6.13 -7.09
CA ASP A 17 -4.01 -5.28 -7.71
C ASP A 17 -5.38 -5.37 -7.00
N ALA A 18 -5.80 -6.56 -6.55
CA ALA A 18 -7.03 -6.69 -5.76
C ALA A 18 -6.91 -5.98 -4.40
N TYR A 19 -5.74 -6.07 -3.77
CA TYR A 19 -5.48 -5.39 -2.51
C TYR A 19 -5.52 -3.86 -2.68
N ILE A 20 -4.81 -3.31 -3.67
CA ILE A 20 -4.80 -1.87 -3.95
C ILE A 20 -6.17 -1.34 -4.33
N ARG A 21 -6.98 -2.11 -5.08
CA ARG A 21 -8.39 -1.73 -5.33
C ARG A 21 -9.18 -1.55 -4.03
N ARG A 22 -8.97 -2.38 -3.01
CA ARG A 22 -9.62 -2.24 -1.70
C ARG A 22 -9.08 -1.03 -0.93
N VAL A 23 -7.78 -0.78 -0.97
CA VAL A 23 -7.16 0.44 -0.39
C VAL A 23 -7.77 1.70 -1.01
N ASN A 24 -7.92 1.74 -2.33
CA ASN A 24 -8.52 2.87 -3.03
C ASN A 24 -9.98 3.10 -2.62
N GLN A 25 -10.77 2.04 -2.43
CA GLN A 25 -12.14 2.16 -1.88
C GLN A 25 -12.14 2.65 -0.43
N PHE A 26 -11.18 2.20 0.38
CA PHE A 26 -11.02 2.69 1.74
C PHE A 26 -10.73 4.20 1.75
N ILE A 27 -9.75 4.66 0.95
CA ILE A 27 -9.43 6.09 0.78
C ILE A 27 -10.65 6.90 0.35
N ALA A 28 -11.38 6.42 -0.67
CA ALA A 28 -12.58 7.09 -1.19
C ALA A 28 -13.71 7.17 -0.14
N LEU A 29 -14.00 6.07 0.54
CA LEU A 29 -15.04 5.99 1.57
C LEU A 29 -14.75 6.93 2.75
N ASN A 30 -13.49 7.02 3.13
CA ASN A 30 -13.02 7.82 4.26
C ASN A 30 -12.77 9.29 3.88
N LYS A 31 -12.87 9.65 2.58
CA LYS A 31 -12.51 10.97 2.04
C LYS A 31 -11.09 11.41 2.44
N ILE A 32 -10.16 10.47 2.39
CA ILE A 32 -8.76 10.72 2.73
C ILE A 32 -8.16 11.62 1.66
N GLU A 33 -7.52 12.71 2.10
CA GLU A 33 -6.84 13.65 1.23
C GLU A 33 -5.67 13.00 0.46
N ASP A 34 -5.37 13.51 -0.74
CA ASP A 34 -4.29 12.98 -1.57
C ASP A 34 -2.93 12.97 -0.87
N SER A 35 -2.66 13.99 -0.04
CA SER A 35 -1.46 14.10 0.80
C SER A 35 -1.31 12.97 1.83
N LEU A 36 -2.41 12.29 2.18
CA LEU A 36 -2.45 11.24 3.19
C LEU A 36 -2.49 9.83 2.58
N LYS A 37 -2.53 9.68 1.26
CA LYS A 37 -2.63 8.37 0.60
C LYS A 37 -1.45 7.46 0.93
N VAL A 38 -0.23 7.99 0.93
CA VAL A 38 0.99 7.22 1.26
C VAL A 38 0.96 6.78 2.73
N ALA A 39 0.69 7.71 3.64
CA ALA A 39 0.53 7.42 5.07
C ALA A 39 -0.57 6.38 5.33
N THR A 40 -1.66 6.45 4.57
CA THR A 40 -2.74 5.45 4.63
C THR A 40 -2.25 4.09 4.17
N LEU A 41 -1.57 4.01 3.01
CA LEU A 41 -1.08 2.75 2.47
C LEU A 41 -0.14 2.04 3.45
N VAL A 42 0.91 2.73 3.93
CA VAL A 42 1.92 2.12 4.81
C VAL A 42 1.34 1.65 6.15
N THR A 43 0.26 2.27 6.63
CA THR A 43 -0.39 1.88 7.88
C THR A 43 -1.36 0.72 7.73
N VAL A 44 -2.01 0.58 6.57
CA VAL A 44 -3.01 -0.49 6.33
C VAL A 44 -2.41 -1.75 5.68
N VAL A 45 -1.26 -1.64 5.02
CA VAL A 45 -0.61 -2.75 4.29
C VAL A 45 -0.16 -3.90 5.19
N GLY A 46 0.11 -3.61 6.46
CA GLY A 46 0.60 -4.58 7.45
C GLY A 46 2.12 -4.68 7.49
N ALA A 47 2.63 -5.24 8.59
CA ALA A 47 4.05 -5.23 8.91
C ALA A 47 4.92 -5.90 7.82
N GLU A 48 4.59 -7.12 7.40
CA GLU A 48 5.43 -7.87 6.46
C GLU A 48 5.59 -7.16 5.10
N CYS A 49 4.51 -6.58 4.59
CA CYS A 49 4.55 -5.85 3.32
C CYS A 49 5.19 -4.46 3.47
N TYR A 50 5.05 -3.84 4.65
CA TYR A 50 5.77 -2.60 4.95
C TYR A 50 7.28 -2.82 5.06
N ASP A 51 7.73 -3.93 5.66
CA ASP A 51 9.15 -4.31 5.69
C ASP A 51 9.70 -4.50 4.27
N LEU A 52 8.94 -5.16 3.39
CA LEU A 52 9.28 -5.24 1.97
C LEU A 52 9.37 -3.86 1.30
N MET A 53 8.43 -2.95 1.57
CA MET A 53 8.50 -1.57 1.06
C MET A 53 9.79 -0.87 1.52
N CYS A 54 10.20 -1.05 2.78
CA CYS A 54 11.45 -0.49 3.30
C CYS A 54 12.67 -1.05 2.55
N ASP A 55 12.73 -2.36 2.34
CA ASP A 55 13.81 -3.01 1.61
C ASP A 55 13.90 -2.51 0.15
N LEU A 56 12.76 -2.34 -0.52
CA LEU A 56 12.70 -1.83 -1.90
C LEU A 56 13.02 -0.34 -2.03
N CYS A 57 12.75 0.45 -0.99
CA CYS A 57 12.96 1.91 -1.01
C CYS A 57 14.36 2.33 -0.56
N ALA A 58 15.15 1.44 0.04
CA ALA A 58 16.47 1.75 0.56
C ALA A 58 17.38 2.39 -0.51
N PRO A 59 18.13 3.47 -0.20
CA PRO A 59 18.35 4.08 1.12
C PRO A 59 17.29 5.11 1.57
N SER A 60 16.25 5.33 0.77
CA SER A 60 15.12 6.22 1.08
C SER A 60 14.04 5.49 1.88
N THR A 61 12.98 6.21 2.31
CA THR A 61 11.85 5.60 3.03
C THR A 61 10.60 5.50 2.16
N PRO A 62 9.70 4.53 2.40
CA PRO A 62 8.45 4.39 1.64
C PRO A 62 7.63 5.68 1.59
N GLU A 63 7.62 6.45 2.69
CA GLU A 63 6.86 7.69 2.86
C GLU A 63 7.38 8.85 2.00
N SER A 64 8.61 8.75 1.50
CA SER A 64 9.20 9.75 0.60
C SER A 64 8.74 9.61 -0.86
N ASN A 65 8.10 8.49 -1.22
CA ASN A 65 7.61 8.22 -2.57
C ASN A 65 6.18 8.76 -2.77
N SER A 66 5.76 8.93 -4.02
CA SER A 66 4.35 9.12 -4.32
C SER A 66 3.57 7.82 -4.14
N TYR A 67 2.25 7.92 -3.92
CA TYR A 67 1.38 6.75 -3.79
C TYR A 67 1.48 5.82 -5.00
N ASP A 68 1.42 6.37 -6.22
CA ASP A 68 1.46 5.57 -7.45
C ASP A 68 2.83 4.91 -7.66
N GLN A 69 3.92 5.61 -7.31
CA GLN A 69 5.28 5.06 -7.36
C GLN A 69 5.43 3.87 -6.41
N LEU A 70 4.99 4.02 -5.16
CA LEU A 70 5.11 2.97 -4.16
C LEU A 70 4.25 1.75 -4.52
N VAL A 71 3.04 1.97 -5.06
CA VAL A 71 2.16 0.90 -5.56
C VAL A 71 2.82 0.14 -6.71
N ALA A 72 3.42 0.85 -7.68
CA ALA A 72 4.08 0.23 -8.82
C ALA A 72 5.34 -0.55 -8.41
N LEU A 73 6.16 0.02 -7.52
CA LEU A 73 7.39 -0.61 -7.01
C LEU A 73 7.11 -1.96 -6.34
N VAL A 74 6.10 -2.02 -5.48
CA VAL A 74 5.72 -3.26 -4.80
C VAL A 74 5.14 -4.26 -5.81
N LYS A 75 4.37 -3.80 -6.80
CA LYS A 75 3.83 -4.66 -7.86
C LYS A 75 4.94 -5.37 -8.64
N GLU A 76 5.93 -4.61 -9.09
CA GLU A 76 7.06 -5.12 -9.88
C GLU A 76 7.84 -6.22 -9.12
N HIS A 77 7.94 -6.10 -7.80
CA HIS A 77 8.59 -7.10 -6.97
C HIS A 77 7.74 -8.36 -6.74
N LEU A 78 6.43 -8.19 -6.46
CA LEU A 78 5.55 -9.31 -6.11
C LEU A 78 5.06 -10.10 -7.33
N GLU A 79 4.90 -9.42 -8.46
CA GLU A 79 4.37 -9.95 -9.70
C GLU A 79 5.35 -9.60 -10.85
N PRO A 80 6.60 -10.12 -10.83
CA PRO A 80 7.55 -9.89 -11.91
C PRO A 80 7.06 -10.59 -13.18
N ASP A 81 7.18 -9.91 -14.33
CA ASP A 81 6.83 -10.46 -15.64
C ASP A 81 7.65 -11.72 -16.01
#